data_AF-A0A954JRC5-F1
#
_entry.id   AF-A0A954JRC5-F1
#
_cell.length_a   1.000
_cell.length_b   1.000
_cell.length_c   1.000
_cell.angle_alpha   90.00
_cell.angle_beta   90.00
_cell.angle_gamma   90.00
#
_symmetry.space_group_name_H-M   'P 1'
#
loop_
_entity.id
_entity.type
_entity.pdbx_description
1 polymer ?
#
loop_
_entity_poly.entity_id
_entity_poly.type
_entity_poly.pdbx_seq_one_letter_code
_entity_poly.pdbx_strand_id
1 'polypeptide(L)'
;LVDRSQAGDSTLRLTAHLAPLGESAAEELDLLLEDPKRKDHWLPVARAQRSTDGSDLATFELPGYTDQEDGTPRAYKVVWQGDSFDGLIRAEPKHYDDWVLASLSCLKNQVGPIAWNSSGMWFPHEGLVGRVTAADPDLLYFSGDQIYEGDLTGPPRKDLQRAIGDYQTKYRRFLWAFGDLLRDRPSVLIPDDHDVFHGNLWGAGGVRAKAKEELTAQDSGGYTMPAEFVNVVHRSLTSNLPPSRVTPTIGQGITTYTTGFVWGHVNFAVLADRMWKDSPSVMAPEARYRNGWIQNGDVDARDTDVPGAQLLGSEQERFLEEWARAEERGTWTRVVLSQSPFSCLHS
;
A
#
# COMPACT_ATOMS: atom_id res chain seq x y z
N LEU A 1 2.75 -12.14 -0.32
CA LEU A 1 2.53 -12.12 -1.79
C LEU A 1 3.52 -13.08 -2.43
N VAL A 2 3.09 -13.94 -3.34
CA VAL A 2 4.00 -14.76 -4.14
C VAL A 2 3.99 -14.20 -5.56
N ASP A 3 5.12 -13.67 -6.01
CA ASP A 3 5.28 -13.16 -7.38
C ASP A 3 5.73 -14.29 -8.29
N ARG A 4 4.98 -14.53 -9.37
CA ARG A 4 5.24 -15.55 -10.39
C ARG A 4 5.51 -14.99 -11.78
N SER A 5 5.90 -13.72 -11.87
CA SER A 5 6.19 -13.05 -13.15
C SER A 5 7.43 -13.59 -13.89
N GLN A 6 8.32 -14.31 -13.21
CA GLN A 6 9.50 -14.91 -13.85
C GLN A 6 9.25 -16.38 -14.19
N ALA A 7 9.41 -16.75 -15.46
CA ALA A 7 9.17 -18.12 -15.91
C ALA A 7 10.08 -19.12 -15.16
N GLY A 8 9.48 -19.99 -14.35
CA GLY A 8 10.19 -21.02 -13.59
C GLY A 8 10.81 -20.53 -12.27
N ASP A 9 10.62 -19.27 -11.89
CA ASP A 9 11.04 -18.73 -10.60
C ASP A 9 9.87 -18.01 -9.92
N SER A 10 9.75 -18.16 -8.61
CA SER A 10 8.72 -17.46 -7.85
C SER A 10 9.23 -17.07 -6.49
N THR A 11 8.89 -15.86 -6.07
CA THR A 11 9.40 -15.31 -4.81
C THR A 11 8.25 -15.01 -3.89
N LEU A 12 8.24 -15.67 -2.73
CA LEU A 12 7.37 -15.29 -1.61
C LEU A 12 7.98 -14.06 -0.92
N ARG A 13 7.18 -13.01 -0.79
CA ARG A 13 7.47 -11.81 0.00
C ARG A 13 6.44 -11.64 1.11
N LEU A 14 6.92 -11.50 2.34
CA LEU A 14 6.09 -11.39 3.53
C LEU A 14 6.66 -10.30 4.45
N THR A 15 5.79 -9.43 4.95
CA THR A 15 6.17 -8.41 5.94
C THR A 15 5.51 -8.72 7.27
N ALA A 16 6.31 -8.82 8.32
CA ALA A 16 5.86 -8.93 9.69
C ALA A 16 5.94 -7.55 10.37
N HIS A 17 4.81 -7.04 10.83
CA HIS A 17 4.74 -5.82 11.62
C HIS A 17 4.86 -6.13 13.11
N LEU A 18 5.72 -5.39 13.81
CA LEU A 18 5.95 -5.55 15.24
C LEU A 18 5.16 -4.50 16.05
N ALA A 19 4.89 -4.86 17.30
CA ALA A 19 4.47 -3.89 18.32
C ALA A 19 5.56 -2.80 18.48
N PRO A 20 5.29 -1.65 19.13
CA PRO A 20 6.35 -0.71 19.43
C PRO A 20 7.32 -1.39 20.39
N LEU A 21 8.53 -1.63 19.92
CA LEU A 21 9.56 -2.33 20.66
C LEU A 21 10.63 -1.33 21.10
N GLY A 22 11.12 -1.49 22.34
CA GLY A 22 12.22 -0.67 22.85
C GLY A 22 13.53 -0.87 22.06
N GLU A 23 14.50 0.00 22.31
CA GLU A 23 15.82 -0.05 21.63
C GLU A 23 16.59 -1.34 21.90
N SER A 24 16.30 -2.05 23.01
CA SER A 24 16.97 -3.30 23.38
C SER A 24 16.29 -4.57 22.85
N ALA A 25 15.25 -4.45 22.04
CA ALA A 25 14.55 -5.60 21.48
C ALA A 25 15.40 -6.32 20.42
N ALA A 26 15.24 -7.65 20.31
CA ALA A 26 15.98 -8.43 19.34
C ALA A 26 15.72 -7.95 17.91
N GLU A 27 16.79 -7.93 17.12
CA GLU A 27 16.82 -7.37 15.79
C GLU A 27 16.40 -8.38 14.70
N GLU A 28 16.31 -9.68 15.03
CA GLU A 28 16.10 -10.73 14.04
C GLU A 28 14.81 -11.54 14.27
N LEU A 29 14.14 -11.85 13.16
CA LEU A 29 12.97 -12.73 13.13
C LEU A 29 13.24 -13.88 12.15
N ASP A 30 12.71 -15.06 12.46
CA ASP A 30 12.76 -16.23 11.58
C ASP A 30 11.38 -16.48 10.95
N LEU A 31 11.36 -16.82 9.66
CA LEU A 31 10.20 -17.36 8.96
C LEU A 31 10.34 -18.87 8.86
N LEU A 32 9.33 -19.59 9.36
CA LEU A 32 9.23 -21.03 9.31
C LEU A 32 8.03 -21.42 8.47
N LEU A 33 8.17 -22.46 7.66
CA LEU A 33 7.07 -23.09 6.93
C LEU A 33 6.85 -24.51 7.42
N GLU A 34 5.61 -24.97 7.43
CA GLU A 34 5.31 -26.37 7.72
C GLU A 34 5.93 -27.29 6.64
N ASP A 35 6.46 -28.43 7.07
CA ASP A 35 7.01 -29.48 6.22
C ASP A 35 5.86 -30.15 5.45
N PRO A 36 5.88 -30.14 4.11
CA PRO A 36 4.79 -30.68 3.29
C PRO A 36 4.56 -32.18 3.49
N LYS A 37 5.52 -32.91 4.09
CA LYS A 37 5.43 -34.36 4.33
C LYS A 37 5.14 -34.72 5.78
N ARG A 38 5.26 -33.77 6.72
CA ARG A 38 5.17 -34.01 8.16
C ARG A 38 4.43 -32.87 8.84
N LYS A 39 3.19 -33.14 9.22
CA LYS A 39 2.38 -32.22 10.02
C LYS A 39 3.10 -31.84 11.32
N ASP A 40 2.96 -30.59 11.73
CA ASP A 40 3.55 -30.00 12.94
C ASP A 40 5.09 -29.97 12.97
N HIS A 41 5.74 -30.28 11.84
CA HIS A 41 7.19 -30.14 11.69
C HIS A 41 7.50 -28.85 10.92
N TRP A 42 8.29 -27.96 11.52
CA TRP A 42 8.55 -26.62 11.00
C TRP A 42 9.96 -26.49 10.45
N LEU A 43 10.09 -25.95 9.24
CA LEU A 43 11.35 -25.72 8.54
C LEU A 43 11.68 -24.23 8.56
N PRO A 44 12.83 -23.79 9.12
CA PRO A 44 13.28 -22.41 8.99
C PRO A 44 13.70 -22.17 7.53
N VAL A 45 13.11 -21.17 6.88
CA VAL A 45 13.30 -20.90 5.44
C VAL A 45 13.88 -19.53 5.14
N ALA A 46 13.70 -18.55 6.03
CA ALA A 46 14.24 -17.21 5.86
C ALA A 46 14.44 -16.52 7.21
N ARG A 47 15.32 -15.52 7.22
CA ARG A 47 15.54 -14.61 8.36
C ARG A 47 15.49 -13.17 7.87
N ALA A 48 14.92 -12.29 8.68
CA ALA A 48 14.82 -10.87 8.35
C ALA A 48 15.21 -10.00 9.56
N GLN A 49 15.85 -8.88 9.27
CA GLN A 49 16.15 -7.84 10.26
C GLN A 49 14.93 -6.96 10.49
N ARG A 50 14.69 -6.57 11.73
CA ARG A 50 13.79 -5.49 12.11
C ARG A 50 14.33 -4.17 11.58
N SER A 51 13.46 -3.38 10.97
CA SER A 51 13.76 -2.01 10.56
C SER A 51 13.94 -1.08 11.76
N THR A 52 14.89 -0.15 11.63
CA THR A 52 15.26 0.83 12.67
C THR A 52 14.87 2.27 12.32
N ASP A 53 14.15 2.47 11.21
CA ASP A 53 13.65 3.77 10.75
C ASP A 53 12.36 4.22 11.45
N GLY A 54 11.88 3.46 12.45
CA GLY A 54 10.64 3.68 13.18
C GLY A 54 9.42 2.96 12.61
N SER A 55 9.59 2.18 11.52
CA SER A 55 8.53 1.33 10.99
C SER A 55 8.27 0.03 11.77
N ASP A 56 9.27 -0.43 12.54
CA ASP A 56 9.22 -1.64 13.37
C ASP A 56 8.62 -2.85 12.63
N LEU A 57 9.25 -3.24 11.53
CA LEU A 57 8.83 -4.38 10.71
C LEU A 57 10.02 -5.18 10.20
N ALA A 58 9.76 -6.42 9.76
CA ALA A 58 10.76 -7.27 9.12
C ALA A 58 10.18 -7.85 7.83
N THR A 59 10.94 -7.77 6.74
CA THR A 59 10.52 -8.24 5.42
C THR A 59 11.34 -9.45 5.02
N PHE A 60 10.64 -10.55 4.71
CA PHE A 60 11.21 -11.81 4.25
C PHE A 60 11.07 -11.93 2.74
N GLU A 61 12.12 -12.41 2.09
CA GLU A 61 12.08 -12.87 0.70
C GLU A 61 12.51 -14.34 0.65
N LEU A 62 11.73 -15.18 -0.01
CA LEU A 62 12.03 -16.59 -0.25
C LEU A 62 11.87 -16.89 -1.75
N PRO A 63 12.98 -16.83 -2.51
CA PRO A 63 13.02 -17.26 -3.91
C PRO A 63 12.76 -18.76 -4.05
N GLY A 64 12.28 -19.19 -5.22
CA GLY A 64 11.93 -20.58 -5.49
C GLY A 64 10.79 -21.15 -4.64
N TYR A 65 9.87 -20.31 -4.13
CA TYR A 65 8.75 -20.79 -3.32
C TYR A 65 7.70 -21.54 -4.16
N THR A 66 7.49 -22.82 -3.87
CA THR A 66 6.45 -23.63 -4.53
C THR A 66 5.27 -23.91 -3.60
N ASP A 67 4.07 -23.87 -4.16
CA ASP A 67 2.86 -24.30 -3.47
C ASP A 67 2.89 -25.80 -3.16
N GLN A 68 2.00 -26.24 -2.28
CA GLN A 68 1.82 -27.66 -2.00
C GLN A 68 1.24 -28.38 -3.21
N GLU A 69 1.68 -29.61 -3.46
CA GLU A 69 1.28 -30.40 -4.63
C GLU A 69 -0.25 -30.63 -4.69
N ASP A 70 -0.90 -30.74 -3.52
CA ASP A 70 -2.34 -30.94 -3.38
C ASP A 70 -3.16 -29.65 -3.55
N GLY A 71 -2.51 -28.49 -3.68
CA GLY A 71 -3.17 -27.19 -3.82
C GLY A 71 -3.75 -26.63 -2.52
N THR A 72 -3.43 -27.20 -1.36
CA THR A 72 -3.87 -26.66 -0.07
C THR A 72 -2.96 -25.51 0.41
N PRO A 73 -3.51 -24.54 1.18
CA PRO A 73 -2.70 -23.48 1.79
C PRO A 73 -1.61 -24.04 2.70
N ARG A 74 -0.42 -23.44 2.67
CA ARG A 74 0.72 -23.87 3.48
C ARG A 74 0.82 -23.04 4.76
N ALA A 75 0.89 -23.69 5.93
CA ALA A 75 1.05 -22.96 7.18
C ALA A 75 2.45 -22.34 7.32
N TYR A 76 2.52 -21.15 7.93
CA TYR A 76 3.76 -20.46 8.27
C TYR A 76 3.75 -19.95 9.70
N LYS A 77 4.94 -19.73 10.25
CA LYS A 77 5.18 -19.02 11.51
C LYS A 77 6.24 -17.95 11.32
N VAL A 78 5.98 -16.78 11.87
CA VAL A 78 7.02 -15.77 12.14
C VAL A 78 7.39 -15.91 13.61
N VAL A 79 8.66 -16.17 13.89
CA VAL A 79 9.18 -16.40 15.25
C VAL A 79 10.08 -15.24 15.66
N TRP A 80 9.84 -14.72 16.86
CA TRP A 80 10.62 -13.64 17.47
C TRP A 80 10.75 -13.87 18.97
N GLN A 81 11.98 -13.97 19.49
CA GLN A 81 12.27 -14.21 20.92
C GLN A 81 11.53 -15.39 21.57
N GLY A 82 11.18 -16.42 20.80
CA GLY A 82 10.45 -17.59 21.29
C GLY A 82 8.93 -17.48 21.21
N ASP A 83 8.39 -16.29 20.93
CA ASP A 83 7.00 -16.10 20.55
C ASP A 83 6.80 -16.35 19.04
N SER A 84 5.59 -16.75 18.65
CA SER A 84 5.24 -16.99 17.26
C SER A 84 3.93 -16.33 16.85
N PHE A 85 3.87 -15.89 15.60
CA PHE A 85 2.65 -15.49 14.92
C PHE A 85 2.40 -16.41 13.72
N ASP A 86 1.19 -16.97 13.66
CA ASP A 86 0.84 -18.05 12.74
C ASP A 86 -0.11 -17.56 11.64
N GLY A 87 0.11 -18.03 10.41
CA GLY A 87 -0.76 -17.75 9.27
C GLY A 87 -0.70 -18.81 8.19
N LEU A 88 -1.33 -18.54 7.06
CA LEU A 88 -1.38 -19.43 5.90
C LEU A 88 -0.89 -18.71 4.65
N ILE A 89 -0.09 -19.39 3.83
CA ILE A 89 0.20 -18.98 2.47
C ILE A 89 -0.81 -19.68 1.57
N ARG A 90 -1.78 -18.92 1.06
CA ARG A 90 -2.76 -19.40 0.10
C ARG A 90 -2.05 -19.97 -1.13
N ALA A 91 -2.53 -21.12 -1.62
CA ALA A 91 -2.08 -21.67 -2.89
C ALA A 91 -2.59 -20.81 -4.05
N GLU A 92 -1.85 -20.79 -5.16
CA GLU A 92 -2.28 -20.05 -6.33
C GLU A 92 -3.63 -20.57 -6.86
N PRO A 93 -4.60 -19.68 -7.15
CA PRO A 93 -5.88 -20.07 -7.75
C PRO A 93 -5.67 -20.74 -9.11
N LYS A 94 -6.25 -21.94 -9.30
CA LYS A 94 -6.12 -22.74 -10.54
C LYS A 94 -7.27 -22.53 -11.53
N HIS A 95 -8.38 -21.92 -11.10
CA HIS A 95 -9.60 -21.76 -11.90
C HIS A 95 -9.85 -20.29 -12.24
N TYR A 96 -10.21 -20.01 -13.49
CA TYR A 96 -10.38 -18.64 -14.00
C TYR A 96 -11.79 -18.07 -13.76
N ASP A 97 -12.82 -18.91 -13.74
CA ASP A 97 -14.22 -18.46 -13.75
C ASP A 97 -14.71 -17.92 -12.39
N ASP A 98 -13.98 -18.21 -11.31
CA ASP A 98 -14.34 -17.86 -9.93
C ASP A 98 -13.26 -17.03 -9.23
N TRP A 99 -12.36 -16.37 -9.97
CA TRP A 99 -11.29 -15.57 -9.37
C TRP A 99 -11.86 -14.28 -8.74
N VAL A 100 -11.55 -14.02 -7.47
CA VAL A 100 -12.13 -12.90 -6.71
C VAL A 100 -11.06 -11.94 -6.19
N LEU A 101 -11.16 -10.67 -6.60
CA LEU A 101 -10.46 -9.53 -6.00
C LEU A 101 -11.38 -8.78 -5.04
N ALA A 102 -10.98 -8.65 -3.77
CA ALA A 102 -11.58 -7.64 -2.90
C ALA A 102 -10.78 -6.35 -2.99
N SER A 103 -11.40 -5.31 -3.55
CA SER A 103 -10.84 -3.95 -3.61
C SER A 103 -11.44 -3.10 -2.49
N LEU A 104 -10.59 -2.56 -1.61
CA LEU A 104 -10.96 -1.78 -0.44
C LEU A 104 -10.20 -0.45 -0.43
N SER A 105 -10.83 0.59 0.09
CA SER A 105 -10.23 1.92 0.26
C SER A 105 -10.96 2.69 1.35
N CYS A 106 -10.40 3.84 1.73
CA CYS A 106 -11.10 4.83 2.56
C CYS A 106 -11.60 4.27 3.91
N LEU A 107 -10.71 3.66 4.68
CA LEU A 107 -11.02 2.94 5.92
C LEU A 107 -11.15 3.87 7.14
N LYS A 108 -12.17 4.74 7.08
CA LYS A 108 -12.45 5.69 8.15
C LYS A 108 -12.95 5.02 9.43
N ASN A 109 -12.29 5.26 10.55
CA ASN A 109 -12.63 4.70 11.85
C ASN A 109 -13.71 5.48 12.59
N GLN A 110 -13.80 6.80 12.34
CA GLN A 110 -14.73 7.69 13.04
C GLN A 110 -15.51 8.56 12.05
N VAL A 111 -16.81 8.74 12.27
CA VAL A 111 -17.63 9.66 11.46
C VAL A 111 -18.39 10.63 12.34
N GLY A 112 -18.35 11.92 11.96
CA GLY A 112 -18.96 12.98 12.75
C GLY A 112 -18.28 13.20 14.12
N PRO A 113 -18.96 13.87 15.07
CA PRO A 113 -18.49 13.96 16.44
C PRO A 113 -18.27 12.56 17.05
N ILE A 114 -17.23 12.39 17.87
CA ILE A 114 -16.95 11.09 18.50
C ILE A 114 -18.17 10.63 19.30
N ALA A 115 -18.76 9.51 18.88
CA ALA A 115 -19.74 8.74 19.63
C ALA A 115 -19.24 7.30 19.74
N TRP A 116 -19.17 6.77 20.97
CA TRP A 116 -18.69 5.40 21.25
C TRP A 116 -19.79 4.36 20.98
N ASN A 117 -20.33 4.38 19.75
CA ASN A 117 -21.32 3.43 19.24
C ASN A 117 -21.25 3.38 17.69
N SER A 118 -22.05 2.51 17.07
CA SER A 118 -22.04 2.29 15.62
C SER A 118 -22.44 3.50 14.75
N SER A 119 -22.96 4.57 15.34
CA SER A 119 -23.30 5.80 14.60
C SER A 119 -22.11 6.76 14.45
N GLY A 120 -21.08 6.65 15.31
CA GLY A 120 -19.90 7.53 15.25
C GLY A 120 -18.55 6.80 15.21
N MET A 121 -18.53 5.50 15.49
CA MET A 121 -17.34 4.65 15.45
C MET A 121 -17.58 3.44 14.54
N TRP A 122 -16.79 3.35 13.48
CA TRP A 122 -16.86 2.25 12.51
C TRP A 122 -15.76 1.21 12.73
N PHE A 123 -14.64 1.60 13.36
CA PHE A 123 -13.65 0.65 13.86
C PHE A 123 -14.32 -0.36 14.84
N PRO A 124 -14.05 -1.67 14.75
CA PRO A 124 -13.03 -2.34 13.92
C PRO A 124 -13.56 -2.91 12.60
N HIS A 125 -14.59 -2.30 12.02
CA HIS A 125 -15.15 -2.66 10.70
C HIS A 125 -15.72 -4.08 10.61
N GLU A 126 -16.25 -4.61 11.72
CA GLU A 126 -16.69 -6.03 11.83
C GLU A 126 -17.61 -6.47 10.68
N GLY A 127 -18.57 -5.62 10.29
CA GLY A 127 -19.50 -5.92 9.21
C GLY A 127 -18.85 -5.96 7.82
N LEU A 128 -17.82 -5.15 7.58
CA LEU A 128 -17.05 -5.17 6.33
C LEU A 128 -16.14 -6.40 6.31
N VAL A 129 -15.35 -6.58 7.37
CA VAL A 129 -14.42 -7.71 7.53
C VAL A 129 -15.17 -9.03 7.39
N GLY A 130 -16.30 -9.22 8.09
CA GLY A 130 -17.09 -10.44 8.02
C GLY A 130 -17.63 -10.75 6.61
N ARG A 131 -17.98 -9.72 5.82
CA ARG A 131 -18.43 -9.90 4.42
C ARG A 131 -17.28 -10.25 3.50
N VAL A 132 -16.12 -9.62 3.67
CA VAL A 132 -14.91 -9.93 2.89
C VAL A 132 -14.44 -11.35 3.20
N THR A 133 -14.42 -11.74 4.48
CA THR A 133 -14.12 -13.13 4.88
C THR A 133 -15.09 -14.13 4.23
N ALA A 134 -16.39 -13.83 4.23
CA ALA A 134 -17.40 -14.70 3.63
C ALA A 134 -17.31 -14.79 2.10
N ALA A 135 -16.82 -13.74 1.44
CA ALA A 135 -16.58 -13.72 -0.01
C ALA A 135 -15.32 -14.52 -0.41
N ASP A 136 -14.45 -14.85 0.54
CA ASP A 136 -13.21 -15.61 0.35
C ASP A 136 -12.36 -15.18 -0.86
N PRO A 137 -11.93 -13.89 -0.93
CA PRO A 137 -11.19 -13.40 -2.08
C PRO A 137 -9.81 -14.05 -2.23
N ASP A 138 -9.38 -14.22 -3.48
CA ASP A 138 -8.07 -14.74 -3.86
C ASP A 138 -6.95 -13.73 -3.68
N LEU A 139 -7.29 -12.43 -3.73
CA LEU A 139 -6.37 -11.31 -3.53
C LEU A 139 -7.10 -10.17 -2.84
N LEU A 140 -6.42 -9.54 -1.87
CA LEU A 140 -6.87 -8.29 -1.27
C LEU A 140 -6.10 -7.13 -1.88
N TYR A 141 -6.81 -6.06 -2.21
CA TYR A 141 -6.21 -4.81 -2.64
C TYR A 141 -6.74 -3.66 -1.79
N PHE A 142 -5.84 -2.98 -1.10
CA PHE A 142 -6.11 -1.75 -0.38
C PHE A 142 -5.52 -0.58 -1.16
N SER A 143 -6.38 0.21 -1.81
CA SER A 143 -5.94 1.23 -2.77
C SER A 143 -5.49 2.55 -2.14
N GLY A 144 -5.52 2.66 -0.81
CA GLY A 144 -5.20 3.89 -0.10
C GLY A 144 -6.12 4.15 1.08
N ASP A 145 -5.73 5.12 1.90
CA ASP A 145 -6.46 5.58 3.09
C ASP A 145 -6.74 4.42 4.06
N GLN A 146 -5.70 3.65 4.38
CA GLN A 146 -5.79 2.66 5.46
C GLN A 146 -5.95 3.36 6.82
N ILE A 147 -5.49 4.61 6.92
CA ILE A 147 -5.74 5.50 8.04
C ILE A 147 -6.27 6.85 7.56
N TYR A 148 -7.10 7.49 8.39
CA TYR A 148 -7.39 8.92 8.30
C TYR A 148 -6.63 9.63 9.42
N GLU A 149 -5.80 10.61 9.07
CA GLU A 149 -4.89 11.26 10.00
C GLU A 149 -5.62 12.05 11.09
N GLY A 150 -6.86 12.48 10.82
CA GLY A 150 -7.71 13.19 11.77
C GLY A 150 -8.57 12.30 12.67
N ASP A 151 -8.63 10.98 12.43
CA ASP A 151 -9.50 10.10 13.20
C ASP A 151 -9.00 9.86 14.62
N LEU A 152 -9.89 10.03 15.60
CA LEU A 152 -9.69 9.86 17.06
C LEU A 152 -8.71 10.85 17.68
N THR A 153 -7.54 11.03 17.08
CA THR A 153 -6.46 11.91 17.52
C THR A 153 -5.88 12.66 16.32
N GLY A 154 -5.80 14.00 16.43
CA GLY A 154 -5.19 14.82 15.38
C GLY A 154 -3.69 14.54 15.21
N PRO A 155 -3.14 14.69 13.99
CA PRO A 155 -1.77 14.28 13.69
C PRO A 155 -0.73 15.28 14.23
N PRO A 156 0.34 14.82 14.92
CA PRO A 156 1.42 15.69 15.36
C PRO A 156 2.39 15.99 14.19
N ARG A 157 2.16 17.07 13.44
CA ARG A 157 2.90 17.36 12.20
C ARG A 157 4.29 18.00 12.36
N LYS A 158 4.63 18.46 13.56
CA LYS A 158 5.88 19.23 13.82
C LYS A 158 7.04 18.40 14.35
N ASP A 159 6.75 17.26 14.97
CA ASP A 159 7.73 16.39 15.60
C ASP A 159 7.71 15.06 14.87
N LEU A 160 8.82 14.72 14.20
CA LEU A 160 8.94 13.53 13.36
C LEU A 160 8.71 12.25 14.16
N GLN A 161 9.27 12.13 15.36
CA GLN A 161 9.17 10.92 16.16
C GLN A 161 7.74 10.73 16.68
N ARG A 162 7.09 11.82 17.09
CA ARG A 162 5.66 11.76 17.45
C ARG A 162 4.78 11.45 16.25
N ALA A 163 5.09 11.97 15.07
CA ALA A 163 4.36 11.67 13.84
C ALA A 163 4.45 10.18 13.50
N ILE A 164 5.66 9.62 13.50
CA ILE A 164 5.90 8.18 13.29
C ILE A 164 5.13 7.35 14.32
N GLY A 165 5.21 7.71 15.60
CA GLY A 165 4.47 7.01 16.66
C GLY A 165 2.96 7.06 16.49
N ASP A 166 2.41 8.22 16.13
CA ASP A 166 0.97 8.38 15.87
C ASP A 166 0.50 7.62 14.62
N TYR A 167 1.28 7.65 13.53
CA TYR A 167 1.04 6.81 12.35
C TYR A 167 1.04 5.33 12.74
N GLN A 168 2.04 4.86 13.48
CA GLN A 168 2.14 3.48 13.94
C GLN A 168 0.94 3.07 14.80
N THR A 169 0.46 3.94 15.69
CA THR A 169 -0.78 3.68 16.45
C THR A 169 -1.99 3.55 15.54
N LYS A 170 -2.13 4.41 14.53
CA LYS A 170 -3.25 4.37 13.58
C LYS A 170 -3.19 3.13 12.69
N TYR A 171 -2.02 2.82 12.14
CA TYR A 171 -1.80 1.66 11.27
C TYR A 171 -2.02 0.34 12.03
N ARG A 172 -1.68 0.27 13.32
CA ARG A 172 -2.01 -0.90 14.15
C ARG A 172 -3.52 -1.11 14.35
N ARG A 173 -4.35 -0.07 14.30
CA ARG A 173 -5.81 -0.24 14.28
C ARG A 173 -6.25 -0.91 12.98
N PHE A 174 -5.68 -0.49 11.84
CA PHE A 174 -5.91 -1.19 10.58
C PHE A 174 -5.50 -2.67 10.66
N LEU A 175 -4.30 -2.97 11.18
CA LEU A 175 -3.86 -4.35 11.37
C LEU A 175 -4.72 -5.14 12.37
N TRP A 176 -5.30 -4.49 13.38
CA TRP A 176 -6.26 -5.14 14.27
C TRP A 176 -7.54 -5.50 13.51
N ALA A 177 -8.12 -4.56 12.77
CA ALA A 177 -9.36 -4.81 12.02
C ALA A 177 -9.21 -5.88 10.94
N PHE A 178 -8.09 -5.88 10.20
CA PHE A 178 -7.91 -6.71 9.00
C PHE A 178 -6.88 -7.84 9.16
N GLY A 179 -6.22 -7.97 10.31
CA GLY A 179 -5.10 -8.90 10.50
C GLY A 179 -5.41 -10.37 10.20
N ASP A 180 -6.63 -10.82 10.50
CA ASP A 180 -7.07 -12.17 10.16
C ASP A 180 -7.19 -12.42 8.66
N LEU A 181 -7.58 -11.41 7.88
CA LEU A 181 -7.60 -11.47 6.42
C LEU A 181 -6.20 -11.37 5.83
N LEU A 182 -5.34 -10.52 6.40
CA LEU A 182 -3.98 -10.27 5.90
C LEU A 182 -3.02 -11.45 6.13
N ARG A 183 -3.27 -12.30 7.13
CA ARG A 183 -2.40 -13.43 7.48
C ARG A 183 -2.65 -14.71 6.68
N ASP A 184 -3.70 -14.76 5.86
CA ASP A 184 -4.02 -15.94 5.03
C ASP A 184 -4.24 -15.65 3.54
N ARG A 185 -4.38 -14.37 3.14
CA ARG A 185 -4.59 -13.96 1.76
C ARG A 185 -3.46 -13.05 1.26
N PRO A 186 -2.97 -13.27 0.03
CA PRO A 186 -2.04 -12.31 -0.57
C PRO A 186 -2.72 -10.95 -0.66
N SER A 187 -1.94 -9.91 -0.37
CA SER A 187 -2.45 -8.55 -0.24
C SER A 187 -1.51 -7.57 -0.93
N VAL A 188 -2.09 -6.59 -1.63
CA VAL A 188 -1.42 -5.40 -2.13
C VAL A 188 -1.97 -4.21 -1.36
N LEU A 189 -1.10 -3.45 -0.71
CA LEU A 189 -1.45 -2.21 -0.05
C LEU A 189 -0.60 -1.09 -0.64
N ILE A 190 -1.23 0.03 -0.97
CA ILE A 190 -0.52 1.23 -1.45
C ILE A 190 -1.02 2.46 -0.66
N PRO A 191 -0.15 3.46 -0.41
CA PRO A 191 -0.54 4.68 0.27
C PRO A 191 -1.36 5.60 -0.62
N ASP A 192 -2.33 6.31 -0.03
CA ASP A 192 -2.92 7.53 -0.58
C ASP A 192 -2.66 8.73 0.35
N ASP A 193 -3.38 9.83 0.17
CA ASP A 193 -3.12 11.11 0.80
C ASP A 193 -3.22 11.06 2.32
N HIS A 194 -4.26 10.43 2.88
CA HIS A 194 -4.42 10.41 4.33
C HIS A 194 -3.33 9.57 5.04
N ASP A 195 -2.81 8.52 4.40
CA ASP A 195 -1.76 7.67 4.96
C ASP A 195 -0.46 8.45 5.23
N VAL A 196 -0.12 9.41 4.36
CA VAL A 196 1.04 10.30 4.53
C VAL A 196 0.71 11.60 5.24
N PHE A 197 -0.40 11.62 5.97
CA PHE A 197 -0.95 12.78 6.67
C PHE A 197 -1.17 13.95 5.71
N HIS A 198 -1.93 13.75 4.65
CA HIS A 198 -2.32 14.80 3.72
C HIS A 198 -3.84 14.85 3.62
N GLY A 199 -4.41 16.04 3.38
CA GLY A 199 -5.84 16.12 3.04
C GLY A 199 -6.08 15.77 1.56
N ASN A 200 -5.21 16.28 0.68
CA ASN A 200 -5.17 15.93 -0.75
C ASN A 200 -3.72 15.96 -1.22
N LEU A 201 -3.17 14.83 -1.67
CA LEU A 201 -1.76 14.72 -2.10
C LEU A 201 -1.61 15.02 -3.60
N TRP A 202 -0.73 15.96 -3.91
CA TRP A 202 -0.17 16.22 -5.24
C TRP A 202 1.34 16.03 -5.13
N GLY A 203 1.85 14.82 -5.34
CA GLY A 203 3.23 14.48 -4.97
C GLY A 203 4.29 15.30 -5.69
N ALA A 204 3.99 15.83 -6.89
CA ALA A 204 4.83 16.75 -7.66
C ALA A 204 6.31 16.31 -7.70
N GLY A 205 6.53 15.02 -7.98
CA GLY A 205 7.87 14.42 -8.06
C GLY A 205 8.60 14.32 -6.71
N GLY A 206 7.87 14.31 -5.59
CA GLY A 206 8.43 14.12 -4.26
C GLY A 206 9.03 15.37 -3.63
N VAL A 207 8.72 16.57 -4.14
CA VAL A 207 9.23 17.82 -3.56
C VAL A 207 8.63 18.10 -2.17
N ARG A 208 9.31 18.92 -1.38
CA ARG A 208 8.78 19.41 -0.10
C ARG A 208 7.72 20.47 -0.36
N ALA A 209 6.49 20.23 0.09
CA ALA A 209 5.42 21.21 0.00
C ALA A 209 5.73 22.47 0.83
N LYS A 210 5.54 23.65 0.23
CA LYS A 210 5.76 24.96 0.86
C LYS A 210 4.59 25.88 0.56
N ALA A 211 4.10 26.60 1.55
CA ALA A 211 3.09 27.63 1.32
C ALA A 211 3.67 28.71 0.39
N LYS A 212 2.85 29.16 -0.55
CA LYS A 212 3.10 30.31 -1.43
C LYS A 212 2.00 31.34 -1.17
N GLU A 213 2.14 32.58 -1.64
CA GLU A 213 1.27 33.71 -1.24
C GLU A 213 -0.22 33.35 -1.15
N GLU A 214 -0.80 32.80 -2.21
CA GLU A 214 -2.23 32.43 -2.26
C GLU A 214 -2.49 30.91 -2.11
N LEU A 215 -1.43 30.11 -1.95
CA LEU A 215 -1.53 28.64 -1.91
C LEU A 215 -1.07 28.09 -0.56
N THR A 216 -1.90 27.21 0.01
CA THR A 216 -1.48 26.41 1.15
C THR A 216 -0.27 25.54 0.77
N ALA A 217 0.50 25.05 1.75
CA ALA A 217 1.60 24.14 1.45
C ALA A 217 1.12 22.89 0.67
N GLN A 218 -0.08 22.41 1.00
CA GLN A 218 -0.74 21.32 0.30
C GLN A 218 -1.08 21.69 -1.15
N ASP A 219 -1.74 22.81 -1.39
CA ASP A 219 -2.14 23.23 -2.74
C ASP A 219 -0.93 23.63 -3.62
N SER A 220 0.23 23.95 -3.03
CA SER A 220 1.45 24.23 -3.80
C SER A 220 2.10 22.99 -4.44
N GLY A 221 1.64 21.79 -4.10
CA GLY A 221 2.25 20.51 -4.51
C GLY A 221 3.45 20.09 -3.66
N GLY A 222 3.72 18.79 -3.65
CA GLY A 222 4.69 18.10 -2.82
C GLY A 222 4.11 17.47 -1.55
N TYR A 223 5.01 16.95 -0.71
CA TYR A 223 4.69 16.30 0.55
C TYR A 223 4.83 17.25 1.75
N THR A 224 3.78 17.36 2.57
CA THR A 224 3.80 18.17 3.81
C THR A 224 4.50 17.49 4.98
N MET A 225 4.78 16.18 4.90
CA MET A 225 5.63 15.44 5.83
C MET A 225 7.03 15.20 5.22
N PRO A 226 8.10 15.12 6.04
CA PRO A 226 9.47 14.90 5.54
C PRO A 226 9.63 13.47 4.98
N ALA A 227 10.66 13.25 4.17
CA ALA A 227 10.90 11.98 3.48
C ALA A 227 10.96 10.79 4.45
N GLU A 228 11.57 10.99 5.60
CA GLU A 228 11.75 9.98 6.65
C GLU A 228 10.40 9.44 7.14
N PHE A 229 9.41 10.32 7.33
CA PHE A 229 8.05 9.91 7.69
C PHE A 229 7.38 9.15 6.53
N VAL A 230 7.45 9.71 5.32
CA VAL A 230 6.83 9.10 4.13
C VAL A 230 7.40 7.70 3.86
N ASN A 231 8.70 7.52 4.07
CA ASN A 231 9.38 6.23 3.88
C ASN A 231 8.95 5.19 4.93
N VAL A 232 8.64 5.59 6.16
CA VAL A 232 8.00 4.70 7.15
C VAL A 232 6.64 4.22 6.67
N VAL A 233 5.82 5.12 6.12
CA VAL A 233 4.51 4.80 5.55
C VAL A 233 4.66 3.84 4.37
N HIS A 234 5.51 4.18 3.40
CA HIS A 234 5.76 3.36 2.22
C HIS A 234 6.24 1.96 2.62
N ARG A 235 7.25 1.86 3.49
CA ARG A 235 7.73 0.56 3.96
C ARG A 235 6.63 -0.25 4.64
N SER A 236 5.76 0.40 5.40
CA SER A 236 4.69 -0.29 6.11
C SER A 236 3.65 -0.90 5.16
N LEU A 237 3.39 -0.25 4.03
CA LEU A 237 2.33 -0.65 3.09
C LEU A 237 2.86 -1.51 1.94
N THR A 238 4.06 -1.23 1.43
CA THR A 238 4.50 -1.75 0.12
C THR A 238 5.69 -2.70 0.20
N SER A 239 6.22 -3.00 1.40
CA SER A 239 7.46 -3.79 1.52
C SER A 239 7.33 -5.25 1.09
N ASN A 240 6.11 -5.79 1.00
CA ASN A 240 5.87 -7.13 0.48
C ASN A 240 5.70 -7.17 -1.06
N LEU A 241 5.78 -6.03 -1.75
CA LEU A 241 5.72 -5.96 -3.21
C LEU A 241 7.10 -6.26 -3.82
N PRO A 242 7.16 -6.69 -5.10
CA PRO A 242 8.43 -6.77 -5.81
C PRO A 242 9.13 -5.42 -5.88
N PRO A 243 10.47 -5.39 -6.09
CA PRO A 243 11.22 -4.16 -6.21
C PRO A 243 10.64 -3.20 -7.25
N SER A 244 10.72 -1.90 -6.94
CA SER A 244 10.27 -0.83 -7.84
C SER A 244 10.94 -0.95 -9.21
N ARG A 245 10.16 -0.69 -10.26
CA ARG A 245 10.58 -0.69 -11.67
C ARG A 245 10.88 0.72 -12.19
N VAL A 246 10.74 1.73 -11.33
CA VAL A 246 11.14 3.13 -11.59
C VAL A 246 12.26 3.53 -10.65
N THR A 247 12.78 4.76 -10.79
CA THR A 247 13.87 5.28 -9.94
C THR A 247 13.56 5.01 -8.47
N PRO A 248 14.47 4.38 -7.70
CA PRO A 248 14.18 3.86 -6.36
C PRO A 248 13.80 4.94 -5.34
N THR A 249 14.24 6.18 -5.57
CA THR A 249 13.86 7.35 -4.78
C THR A 249 13.60 8.58 -5.64
N ILE A 250 12.73 9.47 -5.19
CA ILE A 250 12.42 10.74 -5.85
C ILE A 250 12.55 11.93 -4.87
N GLY A 251 12.67 13.13 -5.43
CA GLY A 251 12.64 14.40 -4.70
C GLY A 251 13.55 14.42 -3.48
N GLN A 252 12.96 14.60 -2.30
CA GLN A 252 13.66 14.65 -1.01
C GLN A 252 14.14 13.27 -0.47
N GLY A 253 14.23 12.24 -1.31
CA GLY A 253 14.63 10.89 -0.91
C GLY A 253 13.45 9.97 -0.56
N ILE A 254 12.28 10.22 -1.14
CA ILE A 254 11.07 9.41 -0.95
C ILE A 254 11.19 8.12 -1.77
N THR A 255 11.00 6.95 -1.17
CA THR A 255 11.07 5.65 -1.85
C THR A 255 9.91 5.44 -2.82
N THR A 256 10.14 4.78 -3.96
CA THR A 256 9.09 4.44 -4.93
C THR A 256 8.67 2.98 -4.83
N TYR A 257 7.49 2.64 -5.35
CA TYR A 257 6.92 1.28 -5.27
C TYR A 257 6.17 0.84 -6.54
N THR A 258 6.30 1.55 -7.66
CA THR A 258 5.70 1.14 -8.94
C THR A 258 6.30 -0.19 -9.37
N THR A 259 5.49 -1.22 -9.57
CA THR A 259 5.99 -2.56 -9.90
C THR A 259 4.93 -3.41 -10.61
N GLY A 260 5.27 -4.64 -10.96
CA GLY A 260 4.33 -5.61 -11.50
C GLY A 260 4.60 -7.02 -10.98
N PHE A 261 3.57 -7.86 -10.98
CA PHE A 261 3.66 -9.25 -10.55
C PHE A 261 2.57 -10.09 -11.21
N VAL A 262 2.72 -11.41 -11.17
CA VAL A 262 1.69 -12.36 -11.60
C VAL A 262 1.20 -13.18 -10.41
N TRP A 263 -0.13 -13.28 -10.27
CA TRP A 263 -0.79 -14.11 -9.26
C TRP A 263 -2.14 -14.62 -9.80
N GLY A 264 -2.39 -15.94 -9.67
CA GLY A 264 -3.67 -16.52 -10.11
C GLY A 264 -3.89 -16.34 -11.62
N HIS A 265 -2.81 -16.38 -12.38
CA HIS A 265 -2.81 -16.11 -13.82
C HIS A 265 -3.33 -14.71 -14.22
N VAL A 266 -3.30 -13.75 -13.29
CA VAL A 266 -3.57 -12.33 -13.57
C VAL A 266 -2.25 -11.57 -13.52
N ASN A 267 -1.98 -10.77 -14.56
CA ASN A 267 -0.82 -9.89 -14.60
C ASN A 267 -1.20 -8.53 -14.01
N PHE A 268 -0.54 -8.12 -12.93
CA PHE A 268 -0.81 -6.87 -12.22
C PHE A 268 0.26 -5.82 -12.51
N ALA A 269 -0.19 -4.57 -12.69
CA ALA A 269 0.65 -3.39 -12.56
C ALA A 269 0.21 -2.62 -11.31
N VAL A 270 1.15 -2.28 -10.43
CA VAL A 270 0.93 -1.44 -9.25
C VAL A 270 1.51 -0.06 -9.53
N LEU A 271 0.67 0.96 -9.45
CA LEU A 271 1.04 2.35 -9.69
C LEU A 271 1.13 3.13 -8.38
N ALA A 272 1.95 4.16 -8.43
CA ALA A 272 2.16 5.13 -7.38
C ALA A 272 1.64 6.50 -7.84
N ASP A 273 0.37 6.57 -8.23
CA ASP A 273 -0.16 7.68 -9.04
C ASP A 273 -0.07 9.05 -8.35
N ARG A 274 -0.14 9.09 -7.02
CA ARG A 274 -0.03 10.34 -6.26
C ARG A 274 1.38 10.92 -6.23
N MET A 275 2.43 10.12 -6.45
CA MET A 275 3.81 10.54 -6.19
C MET A 275 4.32 11.58 -7.20
N TRP A 276 3.88 11.50 -8.45
CA TRP A 276 4.31 12.41 -9.53
C TRP A 276 3.26 13.48 -9.86
N LYS A 277 1.99 13.23 -9.53
CA LYS A 277 0.87 14.10 -9.86
C LYS A 277 1.14 15.56 -9.49
N ASP A 278 1.07 16.43 -10.47
CA ASP A 278 1.21 17.87 -10.29
C ASP A 278 0.00 18.46 -9.58
N SER A 279 0.23 19.59 -8.88
CA SER A 279 -0.87 20.31 -8.26
C SER A 279 -1.68 21.06 -9.33
N PRO A 280 -3.01 20.84 -9.40
CA PRO A 280 -3.86 21.59 -10.32
C PRO A 280 -3.87 23.09 -10.00
N SER A 281 -3.65 23.50 -8.74
CA SER A 281 -3.54 24.91 -8.36
C SER A 281 -2.30 25.59 -8.93
N VAL A 282 -1.26 24.82 -9.25
CA VAL A 282 -0.03 25.32 -9.90
C VAL A 282 -0.16 25.28 -11.41
N MET A 283 -0.73 24.20 -11.96
CA MET A 283 -0.83 23.99 -13.40
C MET A 283 -1.95 24.83 -14.05
N ALA A 284 -3.07 25.05 -13.35
CA ALA A 284 -4.23 25.79 -13.85
C ALA A 284 -4.66 26.88 -12.83
N PRO A 285 -3.88 27.96 -12.65
CA PRO A 285 -4.15 28.98 -11.63
C PRO A 285 -5.49 29.70 -11.82
N GLU A 286 -5.95 29.87 -13.06
CA GLU A 286 -7.23 30.54 -13.38
C GLU A 286 -8.46 29.81 -12.83
N ALA A 287 -8.37 28.49 -12.62
CA ALA A 287 -9.43 27.68 -12.02
C ALA A 287 -9.57 27.91 -10.50
N ARG A 288 -8.58 28.56 -9.88
CA ARG A 288 -8.54 28.91 -8.44
C ARG A 288 -8.80 27.72 -7.53
N TYR A 289 -8.20 26.57 -7.85
CA TYR A 289 -8.37 25.34 -7.08
C TYR A 289 -8.14 25.54 -5.59
N ARG A 290 -9.06 25.01 -4.77
CA ARG A 290 -8.93 24.94 -3.32
C ARG A 290 -9.20 23.52 -2.87
N ASN A 291 -8.18 22.86 -2.31
CA ASN A 291 -8.28 21.46 -1.91
C ASN A 291 -8.76 20.53 -3.06
N GLY A 292 -8.27 20.76 -4.28
CA GLY A 292 -8.63 19.97 -5.45
C GLY A 292 -9.96 20.35 -6.14
N TRP A 293 -10.68 21.35 -5.64
CA TRP A 293 -11.95 21.79 -6.23
C TRP A 293 -11.82 23.14 -6.94
N ILE A 294 -12.26 23.22 -8.19
CA ILE A 294 -12.37 24.48 -8.95
C ILE A 294 -13.25 25.46 -8.18
N GLN A 295 -12.77 26.69 -7.98
CA GLN A 295 -13.55 27.76 -7.34
C GLN A 295 -14.02 28.81 -8.34
N ASN A 296 -13.41 28.86 -9.52
CA ASN A 296 -13.82 29.77 -10.57
C ASN A 296 -14.98 29.17 -11.36
N GLY A 297 -16.20 29.70 -11.18
CA GLY A 297 -17.40 29.23 -11.88
C GLY A 297 -17.41 29.49 -13.39
N ASP A 298 -16.49 30.32 -13.88
CA ASP A 298 -16.36 30.64 -15.31
C ASP A 298 -15.42 29.69 -16.07
N VAL A 299 -14.76 28.75 -15.37
CA VAL A 299 -13.80 27.79 -15.95
C VAL A 299 -14.45 26.42 -16.10
N ASP A 300 -14.43 25.86 -17.31
CA ASP A 300 -14.76 24.45 -17.53
C ASP A 300 -13.59 23.59 -17.05
N ALA A 301 -13.86 22.45 -16.40
CA ALA A 301 -12.82 21.53 -15.96
C ALA A 301 -11.93 21.06 -17.13
N ARG A 302 -12.46 21.01 -18.35
CA ARG A 302 -11.69 20.69 -19.57
C ARG A 302 -10.61 21.72 -19.88
N ASP A 303 -10.77 22.96 -19.45
CA ASP A 303 -9.78 24.03 -19.67
C ASP A 303 -8.56 23.88 -18.75
N THR A 304 -8.61 22.96 -17.79
CA THR A 304 -7.52 22.65 -16.86
C THR A 304 -6.60 21.54 -17.36
N ASP A 305 -6.91 20.98 -18.53
CA ASP A 305 -6.06 20.05 -19.26
C ASP A 305 -4.96 20.82 -20.00
N VAL A 306 -3.85 21.06 -19.30
CA VAL A 306 -2.78 21.95 -19.76
C VAL A 306 -1.54 21.17 -20.19
N PRO A 307 -0.88 21.56 -21.30
CA PRO A 307 0.35 20.93 -21.74
C PRO A 307 1.43 20.95 -20.65
N GLY A 308 2.04 19.79 -20.41
CA GLY A 308 3.14 19.63 -19.46
C GLY A 308 2.74 19.28 -18.03
N ALA A 309 1.44 19.22 -17.71
CA ALA A 309 0.99 18.65 -16.44
C ALA A 309 1.28 17.15 -16.39
N GLN A 310 1.82 16.67 -15.26
CA GLN A 310 2.13 15.27 -15.05
C GLN A 310 1.11 14.62 -14.12
N LEU A 311 0.68 13.41 -14.50
CA LEU A 311 -0.08 12.51 -13.62
C LEU A 311 0.82 11.41 -13.04
N LEU A 312 1.39 10.58 -13.91
CA LEU A 312 2.16 9.40 -13.49
C LEU A 312 3.67 9.62 -13.56
N GLY A 313 4.12 10.60 -14.34
CA GLY A 313 5.53 10.81 -14.63
C GLY A 313 6.08 9.80 -15.64
N SER A 314 7.13 10.19 -16.35
CA SER A 314 7.58 9.49 -17.55
C SER A 314 8.07 8.06 -17.32
N GLU A 315 8.61 7.73 -16.15
CA GLU A 315 9.08 6.37 -15.86
C GLU A 315 7.94 5.39 -15.61
N GLN A 316 6.87 5.82 -14.93
CA GLN A 316 5.68 4.99 -14.75
C GLN A 316 4.93 4.81 -16.07
N GLU A 317 4.84 5.87 -16.88
CA GLU A 317 4.22 5.80 -18.21
C GLU A 317 4.97 4.82 -19.12
N ARG A 318 6.31 4.90 -19.12
CA ARG A 318 7.16 3.93 -19.85
C ARG A 318 6.96 2.51 -19.33
N PHE A 319 6.95 2.31 -18.01
CA PHE A 319 6.66 1.00 -17.42
C PHE A 319 5.30 0.45 -17.86
N LEU A 320 4.25 1.29 -17.82
CA LEU A 320 2.91 0.90 -18.25
C LEU A 320 2.85 0.57 -19.74
N GLU A 321 3.53 1.34 -20.58
CA GLU A 321 3.61 1.08 -22.02
C GLU A 321 4.29 -0.26 -22.30
N GLU A 322 5.43 -0.52 -21.66
CA GLU A 322 6.17 -1.77 -21.77
C GLU A 322 5.32 -2.96 -21.26
N TRP A 323 4.72 -2.82 -20.09
CA TRP A 323 3.85 -3.83 -19.47
C TRP A 323 2.61 -4.13 -20.31
N ALA A 324 1.97 -3.12 -20.88
CA ALA A 324 0.79 -3.29 -21.74
C ALA A 324 1.12 -3.98 -23.07
N ARG A 325 2.37 -3.85 -23.56
CA ARG A 325 2.82 -4.48 -24.81
C ARG A 325 3.41 -5.88 -24.59
N ALA A 326 3.96 -6.16 -23.42
CA ALA A 326 4.63 -7.43 -23.12
C ALA A 326 3.65 -8.61 -23.04
N GLU A 327 3.88 -9.67 -23.82
CA GLU A 327 3.14 -10.93 -23.64
C GLU A 327 3.57 -11.61 -22.35
N GLU A 328 2.62 -11.80 -21.42
CA GLU A 328 2.87 -12.51 -20.16
C GLU A 328 2.23 -13.90 -20.25
N ARG A 329 3.07 -14.92 -20.40
CA ARG A 329 2.59 -16.28 -20.70
C ARG A 329 1.78 -16.84 -19.54
N GLY A 330 0.69 -17.53 -19.89
CA GLY A 330 -0.16 -18.16 -18.88
C GLY A 330 -1.00 -17.17 -18.08
N THR A 331 -1.12 -15.91 -18.51
CA THR A 331 -2.07 -14.96 -17.91
C THR A 331 -3.31 -14.81 -18.79
N TRP A 332 -4.48 -14.68 -18.16
CA TRP A 332 -5.77 -14.55 -18.87
C TRP A 332 -6.29 -13.11 -18.89
N THR A 333 -5.79 -12.24 -18.00
CA THR A 333 -6.12 -10.82 -17.99
C THR A 333 -5.00 -9.98 -17.37
N ARG A 334 -5.19 -8.66 -17.45
CA ARG A 334 -4.33 -7.63 -16.88
C ARG A 334 -5.13 -6.70 -15.99
N VAL A 335 -4.57 -6.33 -14.84
CA VAL A 335 -5.21 -5.41 -13.88
C VAL A 335 -4.21 -4.34 -13.46
N VAL A 336 -4.64 -3.08 -13.55
CA VAL A 336 -3.89 -1.94 -13.01
C VAL A 336 -4.45 -1.60 -11.62
N LEU A 337 -3.58 -1.49 -10.64
CA LEU A 337 -3.87 -1.13 -9.25
C LEU A 337 -3.34 0.30 -9.01
N SER A 338 -4.24 1.24 -8.76
CA SER A 338 -3.94 2.67 -8.54
C SER A 338 -4.84 3.27 -7.47
N GLN A 339 -4.39 4.35 -6.82
CA GLN A 339 -5.17 5.06 -5.80
C GLN A 339 -6.39 5.76 -6.42
N SER A 340 -6.17 6.43 -7.55
CA SER A 340 -7.16 7.28 -8.21
C SER A 340 -7.95 6.50 -9.26
N PRO A 341 -9.23 6.84 -9.49
CA PRO A 341 -9.99 6.34 -10.62
C PRO A 341 -9.57 7.00 -11.95
N PHE A 342 -9.44 6.21 -13.01
CA PHE A 342 -9.01 6.67 -14.35
C PHE A 342 -10.18 6.99 -15.28
N SER A 343 -11.43 6.84 -14.82
CA SER A 343 -12.65 6.90 -15.65
C SER A 343 -12.99 8.29 -16.21
N CYS A 344 -12.28 9.34 -15.79
CA CYS A 344 -12.48 10.72 -16.25
C CYS A 344 -11.14 11.43 -16.51
N LEU A 345 -10.15 10.69 -17.02
CA LEU A 345 -8.90 11.32 -17.45
C LEU A 345 -9.13 12.23 -18.65
N HIS A 346 -8.56 13.43 -18.57
CA HIS A 346 -8.38 14.36 -19.66
C HIS A 346 -6.91 14.29 -20.09
N SER A 347 -6.62 14.52 -21.37
CA SER A 347 -5.34 14.23 -22.01
C SER A 347 -4.86 15.35 -22.92
#